data_AF-A0A661TNP8-F1
#
_entry.id   AF-A0A661TNP8-F1
#
_cell.length_a   1.000
_cell.length_b   1.000
_cell.length_c   1.000
_cell.angle_alpha   90.00
_cell.angle_beta   90.00
_cell.angle_gamma   90.00
#
_symmetry.space_group_name_H-M   'P 1'
#
loop_
_entity.id
_entity.type
_entity.pdbx_description
1 polymer ?
#
loop_
_entity_poly.entity_id
_entity_poly.type
_entity_poly.pdbx_seq_one_letter_code
_entity_poly.pdbx_strand_id
1 'polypeptide(L)'
;MASIELVYFLVMVGVFAFSTFKFKLPVGVSMVLAAVSGTLISGFGIPIRHLVEGGFNYINTILVIATAMIFMEVIQYSGMMDTVTRWIIERFHRSPSLLVIGLSFVVVFPGMITGSSTAAVLTSGVLVAPILIYMGFPKVIAAALVAMAAVYGEAAPPINVNALIIGGGIDLPYIGFGLPLTIITVPLIIVVSLWLGRKYLAKFNYEKIKDNLPPSYIKEYGIKLFFPIILLVILMTGEKLFPEIFPSLGMPIDFLLASFVGLFSGKKFNFFKISKKAIHDALPVLGILVGVGMFIQVMTLTGVRGYLVINSLSLPKILLY
;
A
#
# COMPACT_ATOMS: atom_id res chain seq x y z
N MET A 1 0.71 19.23 38.24
CA MET A 1 1.29 20.08 37.18
C MET A 1 1.52 19.21 35.96
N ALA A 2 1.04 19.60 34.78
CA ALA A 2 1.38 18.90 33.55
C ALA A 2 2.91 18.91 33.40
N SER A 3 3.51 17.76 33.10
CA SER A 3 4.95 17.71 32.84
C SER A 3 5.26 18.53 31.58
N ILE A 4 6.47 19.10 31.51
CA ILE A 4 6.87 19.97 30.39
C ILE A 4 6.78 19.22 29.05
N GLU A 5 7.02 17.91 29.07
CA GLU A 5 6.91 17.01 27.93
C GLU A 5 5.47 16.86 27.43
N LEU A 6 4.48 16.85 28.34
CA LEU A 6 3.07 16.82 27.94
C LEU A 6 2.69 18.10 27.18
N VAL A 7 3.22 19.25 27.60
CA VAL A 7 3.00 20.52 26.89
C VAL A 7 3.60 20.46 25.49
N TYR A 8 4.84 20.00 25.34
CA TYR A 8 5.47 19.82 24.02
C TYR A 8 4.64 18.91 23.12
N PHE A 9 4.20 17.76 23.64
CA PHE A 9 3.39 16.82 22.89
C PHE A 9 2.06 17.42 22.44
N LEU A 10 1.33 18.10 23.34
CA LEU A 10 0.07 18.73 23.03
C LEU A 10 0.21 19.81 21.95
N VAL A 11 1.31 20.58 21.96
CA VAL A 11 1.55 21.57 20.90
C VAL A 11 1.87 20.89 19.58
N MET A 12 2.74 19.86 19.57
CA MET A 12 3.04 19.10 18.35
C MET A 12 1.76 18.50 17.74
N VAL A 13 0.92 17.85 18.54
CA VAL A 13 -0.38 17.30 18.09
C VAL A 13 -1.33 18.40 17.64
N GLY A 14 -1.38 19.52 18.36
CA GLY A 14 -2.22 20.67 18.01
C GLY A 14 -1.83 21.29 16.66
N VAL A 15 -0.54 21.49 16.41
CA VAL A 15 -0.03 22.00 15.12
C VAL A 15 -0.31 21.00 14.01
N PHE A 16 -0.10 19.70 14.25
CA PHE A 16 -0.45 18.65 13.29
C PHE A 16 -1.94 18.69 12.91
N ALA A 17 -2.82 18.70 13.91
CA ALA A 17 -4.27 18.70 13.72
C ALA A 17 -4.74 19.99 13.03
N PHE A 18 -4.25 21.15 13.45
CA PHE A 18 -4.60 22.43 12.84
C PHE A 18 -4.14 22.51 11.38
N SER A 19 -2.89 22.10 11.11
CA SER A 19 -2.32 22.05 9.76
C SER A 19 -3.11 21.12 8.83
N THR A 20 -3.48 19.95 9.33
CA THR A 20 -4.18 18.93 8.54
C THR A 20 -5.65 19.28 8.32
N PHE A 21 -6.39 19.69 9.36
CA PHE A 21 -7.84 19.90 9.25
C PHE A 21 -8.22 21.31 8.80
N LYS A 22 -7.51 22.35 9.26
CA LYS A 22 -7.85 23.73 8.91
C LYS A 22 -7.23 24.13 7.58
N PHE A 23 -5.94 23.89 7.41
CA PHE A 23 -5.22 24.26 6.18
C PHE A 23 -5.24 23.17 5.10
N LYS A 24 -5.75 21.96 5.41
CA LYS A 24 -5.82 20.83 4.47
C LYS A 24 -4.45 20.50 3.85
N LEU A 25 -3.38 20.73 4.61
CA LEU A 25 -2.03 20.40 4.16
C LEU A 25 -1.84 18.88 4.06
N PRO A 26 -1.00 18.39 3.15
CA PRO A 26 -0.62 16.98 3.10
C PRO A 26 -0.08 16.52 4.46
N VAL A 27 -0.48 15.33 4.90
CA VAL A 27 -0.15 14.77 6.23
C VAL A 27 1.36 14.83 6.51
N GLY A 28 2.19 14.49 5.53
CA GLY A 28 3.64 14.59 5.66
C GLY A 28 4.12 16.01 6.02
N VAL A 29 3.62 17.03 5.34
CA VAL A 29 3.96 18.44 5.60
C VAL A 29 3.47 18.88 6.99
N SER A 30 2.26 18.49 7.37
CA SER A 30 1.71 18.75 8.70
C SER A 30 2.58 18.13 9.80
N MET A 31 3.11 16.93 9.59
CA MET A 31 4.03 16.28 10.53
C MET A 31 5.37 17.01 10.64
N VAL A 32 5.90 17.54 9.53
CA VAL A 32 7.12 18.37 9.56
C VAL A 32 6.87 19.66 10.36
N LEU A 33 5.74 20.36 10.13
CA LEU A 33 5.39 21.56 10.89
C LEU A 33 5.23 21.25 12.38
N ALA A 34 4.62 20.13 12.71
CA ALA A 34 4.49 19.66 14.08
C ALA A 34 5.86 19.38 14.72
N ALA A 35 6.76 18.68 14.01
CA ALA A 35 8.12 18.43 14.46
C ALA A 35 8.89 19.75 14.72
N VAL A 36 8.84 20.70 13.78
CA VAL A 36 9.47 22.02 13.94
C VAL A 36 8.88 22.80 15.12
N SER A 37 7.56 22.74 15.33
CA SER A 37 6.95 23.40 16.49
C SER A 37 7.42 22.82 17.83
N GLY A 38 7.61 21.50 17.89
CA GLY A 38 8.14 20.81 19.07
C GLY A 38 9.56 21.26 19.41
N THR A 39 10.43 21.42 18.42
CA THR A 39 11.82 21.86 18.64
C THR A 39 11.94 23.33 19.01
N LEU A 40 11.05 24.19 18.48
CA LEU A 40 11.02 25.61 18.81
C LEU A 40 10.61 25.85 20.26
N ILE A 41 9.58 25.16 20.75
CA ILE A 41 9.04 25.37 22.10
C ILE A 41 9.92 24.74 23.17
N SER A 42 10.63 23.66 22.84
CA SER A 42 11.60 23.02 23.73
C SER A 42 12.96 23.73 23.78
N GLY A 43 13.14 24.83 23.03
CA GLY A 43 14.36 25.63 23.06
C GLY A 43 15.53 25.09 22.20
N PHE A 44 15.31 24.01 21.45
CA PHE A 44 16.32 23.44 20.53
C PHE A 44 16.40 24.13 19.17
N GLY A 45 15.57 25.16 18.93
CA GLY A 45 15.55 25.91 17.67
C GLY A 45 15.08 25.06 16.49
N ILE A 46 15.80 25.11 15.37
CA ILE A 46 15.56 24.26 14.18
C ILE A 46 16.74 23.28 14.04
N PRO A 47 16.67 22.09 14.67
CA PRO A 47 17.73 21.11 14.59
C PRO A 47 17.66 20.35 13.26
N ILE A 48 18.19 20.95 12.19
CA ILE A 48 18.20 20.37 10.83
C ILE A 48 18.75 18.95 10.85
N ARG A 49 19.80 18.70 11.64
CA ARG A 49 20.38 17.37 11.83
C ARG A 49 19.34 16.34 12.26
N HIS A 50 18.56 16.63 13.30
CA HIS A 50 17.55 15.70 13.80
C HIS A 50 16.35 15.57 12.86
N LEU A 51 15.98 16.63 12.13
CA LEU A 51 14.97 16.50 11.09
C LEU A 51 15.45 15.59 9.95
N VAL A 52 16.70 15.72 9.52
CA VAL A 52 17.27 14.85 8.48
C VAL A 52 17.41 13.42 8.99
N GLU A 53 18.05 13.19 10.15
CA GLU A 53 18.17 11.86 10.75
C GLU A 53 16.80 11.18 10.90
N GLY A 54 15.81 11.90 11.43
CA GLY A 54 14.45 11.40 11.57
C GLY A 54 13.82 11.04 10.22
N GLY A 55 13.94 11.90 9.22
CA GLY A 55 13.42 11.62 7.87
C GLY A 55 14.03 10.37 7.22
N PHE A 56 15.28 10.05 7.54
CA PHE A 56 15.99 8.87 7.04
C PHE A 56 15.75 7.60 7.86
N ASN A 57 15.13 7.66 9.06
CA ASN A 57 14.81 6.46 9.84
C ASN A 57 13.96 5.44 9.06
N TYR A 58 13.12 5.92 8.16
CA TYR A 58 12.25 5.08 7.32
C TYR A 58 12.82 4.86 5.90
N ILE A 59 14.12 5.08 5.67
CA ILE A 59 14.72 4.98 4.32
C ILE A 59 14.46 3.62 3.67
N ASN A 60 14.55 2.53 4.43
CA ASN A 60 14.26 1.19 3.90
C ASN A 60 12.81 1.09 3.41
N THR A 61 11.84 1.51 4.24
CA THR A 61 10.42 1.53 3.88
C THR A 61 10.14 2.44 2.67
N ILE A 62 10.79 3.60 2.60
CA ILE A 62 10.70 4.54 1.46
C ILE A 62 11.17 3.85 0.17
N LEU A 63 12.31 3.15 0.21
CA LEU A 63 12.84 2.41 -0.94
C LEU A 63 11.94 1.25 -1.36
N VAL A 64 11.37 0.51 -0.40
CA VAL A 64 10.41 -0.58 -0.68
C VAL A 64 9.21 -0.04 -1.44
N ILE A 65 8.58 1.03 -0.95
CA ILE A 65 7.38 1.60 -1.58
C ILE A 65 7.72 2.19 -2.96
N ALA A 66 8.83 2.92 -3.07
CA ALA A 66 9.24 3.54 -4.33
C ALA A 66 9.47 2.50 -5.43
N THR A 67 10.21 1.43 -5.11
CA THR A 67 10.50 0.34 -6.06
C THR A 67 9.27 -0.51 -6.36
N ALA A 68 8.41 -0.77 -5.37
CA ALA A 68 7.14 -1.47 -5.56
C ALA A 68 6.17 -0.69 -6.46
N MET A 69 6.13 0.63 -6.33
CA MET A 69 5.35 1.51 -7.22
C MET A 69 5.87 1.47 -8.66
N ILE A 70 7.20 1.47 -8.84
CA ILE A 70 7.81 1.31 -10.18
C ILE A 70 7.42 -0.03 -10.77
N PHE A 71 7.52 -1.11 -10.00
CA PHE A 71 7.11 -2.44 -10.43
C PHE A 71 5.63 -2.48 -10.82
N MET A 72 4.75 -1.92 -9.99
CA MET A 72 3.32 -1.94 -10.25
C MET A 72 2.96 -1.18 -11.53
N GLU A 73 3.61 -0.05 -11.79
CA GLU A 73 3.41 0.71 -13.03
C GLU A 73 3.97 -0.04 -14.25
N VAL A 74 5.13 -0.70 -14.14
CA VAL A 74 5.67 -1.58 -15.19
C VAL A 74 4.67 -2.70 -15.52
N ILE A 75 4.11 -3.34 -14.51
CA ILE A 75 3.11 -4.39 -14.65
C ILE A 75 1.85 -3.88 -15.37
N GLN A 76 1.35 -2.70 -15.02
CA GLN A 76 0.20 -2.10 -15.67
C GLN A 76 0.49 -1.78 -17.14
N TYR A 77 1.57 -1.05 -17.43
CA TYR A 77 1.90 -0.62 -18.79
C TYR A 77 2.33 -1.76 -19.70
N SER A 78 2.82 -2.89 -19.14
CA SER A 78 3.10 -4.10 -19.92
C SER A 78 1.84 -4.74 -20.52
N GLY A 79 0.64 -4.38 -20.03
CA GLY A 79 -0.65 -4.96 -20.43
C GLY A 79 -1.02 -6.23 -19.65
N MET A 80 -0.24 -6.60 -18.64
CA MET A 80 -0.50 -7.79 -17.84
C MET A 80 -1.80 -7.66 -17.03
N MET A 81 -2.07 -6.50 -16.41
CA MET A 81 -3.30 -6.28 -15.63
C MET A 81 -4.57 -6.40 -16.48
N ASP A 82 -4.58 -5.82 -17.69
CA ASP A 82 -5.68 -5.95 -18.64
C ASP A 82 -5.92 -7.41 -19.02
N THR A 83 -4.82 -8.13 -19.31
CA THR A 83 -4.84 -9.54 -19.70
C THR A 83 -5.37 -10.44 -18.58
N VAL A 84 -4.92 -10.24 -17.34
CA VAL A 84 -5.40 -10.98 -16.16
C VAL A 84 -6.88 -10.72 -15.93
N THR A 85 -7.29 -9.45 -16.00
CA THR A 85 -8.69 -9.06 -15.82
C THR A 85 -9.58 -9.75 -16.86
N ARG A 86 -9.19 -9.69 -18.13
CA ARG A 86 -9.90 -10.39 -19.21
C ARG A 86 -9.94 -11.90 -19.00
N TRP A 87 -8.80 -12.52 -18.65
CA TRP A 87 -8.73 -13.95 -18.41
C TRP A 87 -9.65 -14.40 -17.27
N ILE A 88 -9.72 -13.64 -16.17
CA ILE A 88 -10.65 -13.91 -15.06
C ILE A 88 -12.09 -13.88 -15.56
N ILE A 89 -12.47 -12.88 -16.37
CA ILE A 89 -13.82 -12.78 -16.91
C ILE A 89 -14.12 -13.97 -17.82
N GLU A 90 -13.27 -14.24 -18.81
CA GLU A 90 -13.45 -15.35 -19.76
C GLU A 90 -13.46 -16.72 -19.08
N ARG A 91 -12.73 -16.90 -17.96
CA ARG A 91 -12.67 -18.16 -17.23
C ARG A 91 -13.86 -18.35 -16.29
N PHE A 92 -14.26 -17.29 -15.58
CA PHE A 92 -15.27 -17.36 -14.51
C PHE A 92 -16.64 -16.80 -14.91
N HIS A 93 -16.87 -16.48 -16.19
CA HIS A 93 -18.16 -15.99 -16.69
C HIS A 93 -19.36 -16.91 -16.35
N ARG A 94 -19.13 -18.21 -16.18
CA ARG A 94 -20.19 -19.18 -15.80
C ARG A 94 -20.51 -19.17 -14.30
N SER A 95 -19.64 -18.59 -13.47
CA SER A 95 -19.80 -18.54 -12.01
C SER A 95 -19.64 -17.09 -11.53
N PRO A 96 -20.74 -16.32 -11.50
CA PRO A 96 -20.70 -14.89 -11.12
C PRO A 96 -20.09 -14.64 -9.75
N SER A 97 -20.25 -15.56 -8.79
CA SER A 97 -19.63 -15.48 -7.46
C SER A 97 -18.11 -15.51 -7.54
N LEU A 98 -17.54 -16.49 -8.25
CA LEU A 98 -16.10 -16.59 -8.48
C LEU A 98 -15.56 -15.43 -9.30
N LEU A 99 -16.35 -14.94 -10.26
CA LEU A 99 -16.00 -13.76 -11.05
C LEU A 99 -15.84 -12.52 -10.17
N VAL A 100 -16.79 -12.25 -9.28
CA VAL A 100 -16.71 -11.11 -8.36
C VAL A 100 -15.52 -11.22 -7.41
N ILE A 101 -15.26 -12.42 -6.88
CA ILE A 101 -14.06 -12.66 -6.07
C ILE A 101 -12.79 -12.38 -6.89
N GLY A 102 -12.70 -12.92 -8.10
CA GLY A 102 -11.54 -12.73 -8.98
C GLY A 102 -11.32 -11.25 -9.33
N LEU A 103 -12.38 -10.53 -9.69
CA LEU A 103 -12.32 -9.08 -9.94
C LEU A 103 -11.91 -8.29 -8.71
N SER A 104 -12.31 -8.74 -7.51
CA SER A 104 -11.85 -8.12 -6.26
C SER A 104 -10.36 -8.34 -6.05
N PHE A 105 -9.84 -9.53 -6.36
CA PHE A 105 -8.39 -9.79 -6.31
C PHE A 105 -7.59 -8.98 -7.33
N VAL A 106 -8.16 -8.67 -8.50
CA VAL A 106 -7.56 -7.71 -9.45
C VAL A 106 -7.38 -6.34 -8.80
N VAL A 107 -8.34 -5.90 -7.96
CA VAL A 107 -8.24 -4.63 -7.24
C VAL A 107 -7.27 -4.71 -6.06
N VAL A 108 -7.32 -5.80 -5.30
CA VAL A 108 -6.43 -6.06 -4.16
C VAL A 108 -4.96 -6.07 -4.58
N PHE A 109 -4.63 -6.66 -5.74
CA PHE A 109 -3.25 -6.88 -6.16
C PHE A 109 -2.39 -5.60 -6.19
N PRO A 110 -2.81 -4.48 -6.84
CA PRO A 110 -2.06 -3.24 -6.73
C PRO A 110 -1.99 -2.68 -5.31
N GLY A 111 -3.05 -2.78 -4.51
CA GLY A 111 -3.04 -2.30 -3.12
C GLY A 111 -2.03 -3.05 -2.25
N MET A 112 -1.92 -4.35 -2.47
CA MET A 112 -1.04 -5.29 -1.77
C MET A 112 0.44 -5.07 -2.08
N ILE A 113 0.75 -4.52 -3.27
CA ILE A 113 2.10 -4.18 -3.69
C ILE A 113 2.43 -2.74 -3.32
N THR A 114 1.52 -1.80 -3.55
CA THR A 114 1.80 -0.38 -3.37
C THR A 114 1.57 0.10 -1.94
N GLY A 115 0.81 -0.65 -1.14
CA GLY A 115 0.36 -0.25 0.19
C GLY A 115 -0.50 1.01 0.17
N SER A 116 -1.25 1.23 -0.91
CA SER A 116 -2.12 2.40 -1.09
C SER A 116 -3.47 2.00 -1.65
N SER A 117 -4.52 2.20 -0.84
CA SER A 117 -5.90 2.00 -1.30
C SER A 117 -6.29 2.98 -2.40
N THR A 118 -5.85 4.24 -2.37
CA THR A 118 -6.17 5.22 -3.42
C THR A 118 -5.52 4.85 -4.75
N ALA A 119 -4.28 4.38 -4.74
CA ALA A 119 -3.60 3.91 -5.95
C ALA A 119 -4.31 2.68 -6.54
N ALA A 120 -4.74 1.73 -5.69
CA ALA A 120 -5.50 0.56 -6.14
C ALA A 120 -6.83 0.94 -6.79
N VAL A 121 -7.59 1.88 -6.21
CA VAL A 121 -8.85 2.38 -6.80
C VAL A 121 -8.60 3.03 -8.17
N LEU A 122 -7.56 3.87 -8.29
CA LEU A 122 -7.28 4.64 -9.51
C LEU A 122 -6.66 3.80 -10.63
N THR A 123 -6.11 2.62 -10.31
CA THR A 123 -5.44 1.74 -11.28
C THR A 123 -6.36 0.59 -11.68
N SER A 124 -6.42 -0.45 -10.86
CA SER A 124 -7.25 -1.64 -11.11
C SER A 124 -8.73 -1.40 -10.84
N GLY A 125 -9.08 -0.51 -9.91
CA GLY A 125 -10.47 -0.15 -9.65
C GLY A 125 -11.16 0.50 -10.86
N VAL A 126 -10.45 1.35 -11.60
CA VAL A 126 -10.95 1.96 -12.86
C VAL A 126 -11.18 0.91 -13.95
N LEU A 127 -10.39 -0.18 -13.95
CA LEU A 127 -10.59 -1.30 -14.87
C LEU A 127 -11.81 -2.14 -14.46
N VAL A 128 -11.95 -2.44 -13.16
CA VAL A 128 -12.95 -3.37 -12.62
C VAL A 128 -14.34 -2.75 -12.45
N ALA A 129 -14.44 -1.48 -12.07
CA ALA A 129 -15.73 -0.82 -11.81
C ALA A 129 -16.68 -0.82 -13.02
N PRO A 130 -16.23 -0.50 -14.25
CA PRO A 130 -17.07 -0.59 -15.44
C PRO A 130 -17.58 -2.01 -15.67
N ILE A 131 -16.74 -3.02 -15.47
CA ILE A 131 -17.13 -4.43 -15.61
C ILE A 131 -18.26 -4.76 -14.64
N LEU A 132 -18.12 -4.44 -13.35
CA LEU A 132 -19.18 -4.67 -12.35
C LEU A 132 -20.49 -3.97 -12.73
N ILE A 133 -20.43 -2.74 -13.23
CA ILE A 133 -21.61 -2.00 -13.71
C ILE A 133 -22.25 -2.73 -14.90
N TYR A 134 -21.45 -3.19 -15.86
CA TYR A 134 -21.93 -3.97 -17.00
C TYR A 134 -22.49 -5.34 -16.59
N MET A 135 -22.03 -5.93 -15.48
CA MET A 135 -22.62 -7.13 -14.87
C MET A 135 -24.01 -6.87 -14.25
N GLY A 136 -24.46 -5.61 -14.19
CA GLY A 136 -25.75 -5.20 -13.65
C GLY A 136 -25.71 -4.71 -12.21
N PHE A 137 -24.52 -4.41 -11.67
CA PHE A 137 -24.38 -3.87 -10.32
C PHE A 137 -24.77 -2.38 -10.32
N PRO A 138 -25.51 -1.90 -9.30
CA PRO A 138 -25.67 -0.47 -9.08
C PRO A 138 -24.30 0.20 -8.91
N LYS A 139 -24.14 1.41 -9.46
CA LYS A 139 -22.88 2.18 -9.41
C LYS A 139 -22.32 2.29 -7.98
N VAL A 140 -23.20 2.50 -6.99
CA VAL A 140 -22.82 2.60 -5.57
C VAL A 140 -22.21 1.30 -5.05
N ILE A 141 -22.71 0.14 -5.47
CA ILE A 141 -22.25 -1.17 -4.99
C ILE A 141 -20.96 -1.56 -5.71
N ALA A 142 -20.85 -1.27 -7.01
CA ALA A 142 -19.59 -1.41 -7.73
C ALA A 142 -18.48 -0.56 -7.08
N ALA A 143 -18.78 0.70 -6.75
CA ALA A 143 -17.85 1.59 -6.06
C ALA A 143 -17.49 1.08 -4.65
N ALA A 144 -18.48 0.62 -3.87
CA ALA A 144 -18.24 0.04 -2.56
C ALA A 144 -17.36 -1.21 -2.62
N LEU A 145 -17.59 -2.09 -3.60
CA LEU A 145 -16.80 -3.30 -3.77
C LEU A 145 -15.34 -2.97 -4.13
N VAL A 146 -15.12 -2.06 -5.07
CA VAL A 146 -13.77 -1.58 -5.44
C VAL A 146 -13.08 -0.90 -4.25
N ALA A 147 -13.80 -0.06 -3.50
CA ALA A 147 -13.26 0.61 -2.32
C ALA A 147 -12.85 -0.39 -1.23
N MET A 148 -13.71 -1.37 -0.91
CA MET A 148 -13.40 -2.39 0.09
C MET A 148 -12.24 -3.28 -0.36
N ALA A 149 -12.22 -3.69 -1.64
CA ALA A 149 -11.11 -4.47 -2.20
C ALA A 149 -9.79 -3.69 -2.14
N ALA A 150 -9.80 -2.38 -2.37
CA ALA A 150 -8.62 -1.54 -2.25
C ALA A 150 -8.14 -1.39 -0.79
N VAL A 151 -9.06 -1.22 0.17
CA VAL A 151 -8.74 -1.18 1.62
C VAL A 151 -8.13 -2.50 2.08
N TYR A 152 -8.71 -3.63 1.69
CA TYR A 152 -8.13 -4.94 2.01
C TYR A 152 -6.83 -5.20 1.27
N GLY A 153 -6.68 -4.68 0.05
CA GLY A 153 -5.42 -4.67 -0.70
C GLY A 153 -4.32 -3.97 0.07
N GLU A 154 -4.58 -2.76 0.59
CA GLU A 154 -3.60 -2.01 1.40
C GLU A 154 -3.13 -2.78 2.64
N ALA A 155 -3.99 -3.60 3.23
CA ALA A 155 -3.65 -4.43 4.39
C ALA A 155 -3.02 -5.79 4.03
N ALA A 156 -3.16 -6.25 2.79
CA ALA A 156 -2.75 -7.58 2.35
C ALA A 156 -1.24 -7.65 2.09
N PRO A 157 -0.59 -8.80 2.35
CA PRO A 157 0.84 -9.00 2.10
C PRO A 157 1.13 -9.21 0.61
N PRO A 158 2.30 -8.80 0.07
CA PRO A 158 3.55 -8.80 0.83
C PRO A 158 3.88 -7.49 1.50
N ILE A 159 3.37 -6.36 1.02
CA ILE A 159 3.65 -5.04 1.59
C ILE A 159 2.46 -4.59 2.42
N ASN A 160 2.72 -4.17 3.66
CA ASN A 160 1.75 -3.48 4.49
C ASN A 160 2.40 -2.23 5.06
N VAL A 161 2.11 -1.08 4.43
CA VAL A 161 2.74 0.21 4.78
C VAL A 161 2.43 0.59 6.22
N ASN A 162 1.22 0.32 6.70
CA ASN A 162 0.82 0.59 8.08
C ASN A 162 1.67 -0.22 9.07
N ALA A 163 1.86 -1.52 8.81
CA ALA A 163 2.72 -2.38 9.62
C ALA A 163 4.20 -1.94 9.55
N LEU A 164 4.68 -1.50 8.38
CA LEU A 164 6.04 -0.97 8.22
C LEU A 164 6.25 0.34 8.98
N ILE A 165 5.27 1.25 9.01
CA ILE A 165 5.32 2.50 9.79
C ILE A 165 5.37 2.18 11.29
N ILE A 166 4.47 1.33 11.76
CA ILE A 166 4.38 0.94 13.17
C ILE A 166 5.66 0.22 13.59
N GLY A 167 6.08 -0.79 12.83
CA GLY A 167 7.30 -1.56 13.08
C GLY A 167 8.53 -0.68 13.14
N GLY A 168 8.72 0.21 12.17
CA GLY A 168 9.83 1.17 12.19
C GLY A 168 9.76 2.17 13.36
N GLY A 169 8.57 2.48 13.88
CA GLY A 169 8.42 3.37 15.05
C GLY A 169 8.79 2.72 16.38
N ILE A 170 8.69 1.39 16.47
CA ILE A 170 9.04 0.60 17.67
C ILE A 170 10.32 -0.24 17.49
N ASP A 171 11.07 0.02 16.42
CA ASP A 171 12.30 -0.70 16.06
C ASP A 171 12.09 -2.23 15.87
N LEU A 172 10.90 -2.63 15.40
CA LEU A 172 10.53 -4.01 15.07
C LEU A 172 10.63 -4.26 13.56
N PRO A 173 11.40 -5.28 13.11
CA PRO A 173 11.48 -5.62 11.69
C PRO A 173 10.17 -6.21 11.16
N TYR A 174 9.81 -5.86 9.93
CA TYR A 174 8.65 -6.44 9.23
C TYR A 174 8.97 -7.85 8.71
N ILE A 175 9.03 -8.82 9.61
CA ILE A 175 9.32 -10.23 9.33
C ILE A 175 8.22 -11.09 9.97
N GLY A 176 7.74 -12.10 9.25
CA GLY A 176 6.73 -13.03 9.77
C GLY A 176 5.26 -12.56 9.68
N PHE A 177 5.01 -11.29 9.33
CA PHE A 177 3.65 -10.75 9.19
C PHE A 177 2.85 -11.31 8.01
N GLY A 178 3.51 -11.93 7.02
CA GLY A 178 2.86 -12.40 5.80
C GLY A 178 1.71 -13.38 6.06
N LEU A 179 1.94 -14.44 6.82
CA LEU A 179 0.92 -15.45 7.09
C LEU A 179 -0.26 -14.89 7.93
N PRO A 180 -0.03 -14.21 9.07
CA PRO A 180 -1.11 -13.58 9.84
C PRO A 180 -1.97 -12.62 9.01
N LEU A 181 -1.34 -11.73 8.24
CA LEU A 181 -2.06 -10.78 7.39
C LEU A 181 -2.85 -11.50 6.29
N THR A 182 -2.31 -12.58 5.70
CA THR A 182 -3.01 -13.37 4.68
C THR A 182 -4.27 -14.02 5.27
N ILE A 183 -4.14 -14.65 6.45
CA ILE A 183 -5.24 -15.33 7.14
C ILE A 183 -6.37 -14.36 7.48
N ILE A 184 -6.06 -13.10 7.76
CA ILE A 184 -7.08 -12.08 8.07
C ILE A 184 -7.68 -11.49 6.79
N THR A 185 -6.84 -11.06 5.85
CA THR A 185 -7.27 -10.27 4.69
C THR A 185 -7.97 -11.11 3.62
N VAL A 186 -7.46 -12.31 3.29
CA VAL A 186 -8.03 -13.14 2.21
C VAL A 186 -9.47 -13.58 2.51
N PRO A 187 -9.81 -14.09 3.71
CA PRO A 187 -11.20 -14.40 4.03
C PRO A 187 -12.10 -13.17 4.00
N LEU A 188 -11.64 -12.02 4.50
CA LEU A 188 -12.41 -10.77 4.46
C LEU A 188 -12.69 -10.31 3.03
N ILE A 189 -11.70 -10.38 2.14
CA ILE A 189 -11.87 -10.09 0.71
C ILE A 189 -12.98 -10.97 0.13
N ILE A 190 -12.93 -12.27 0.36
CA ILE A 190 -13.93 -13.21 -0.17
C ILE A 190 -15.32 -12.94 0.41
N VAL A 191 -15.43 -12.85 1.74
CA VAL A 191 -16.71 -12.69 2.44
C VAL A 191 -17.37 -11.37 2.07
N VAL A 192 -16.64 -10.26 2.08
CA VAL A 192 -17.21 -8.93 1.78
C VAL A 192 -17.57 -8.80 0.31
N SER A 193 -16.73 -9.31 -0.60
CA SER A 193 -17.03 -9.27 -2.04
C SER A 193 -18.30 -10.05 -2.37
N LEU A 194 -18.47 -11.24 -1.77
CA LEU A 194 -19.70 -12.02 -1.91
C LEU A 194 -20.90 -11.36 -1.22
N TRP A 195 -20.72 -10.82 -0.02
CA TRP A 195 -21.82 -10.20 0.74
C TRP A 195 -22.39 -8.98 0.03
N LEU A 196 -21.52 -8.12 -0.53
CA LEU A 196 -21.92 -6.97 -1.34
C LEU A 196 -22.49 -7.40 -2.69
N GLY A 197 -21.89 -8.41 -3.33
CA GLY A 197 -22.29 -8.86 -4.66
C GLY A 197 -23.52 -9.76 -4.72
N ARG A 198 -23.86 -10.49 -3.65
CA ARG A 198 -24.83 -11.62 -3.66
C ARG A 198 -26.15 -11.33 -4.36
N LYS A 199 -26.71 -10.13 -4.18
CA LYS A 199 -28.02 -9.74 -4.73
C LYS A 199 -27.99 -9.49 -6.25
N TYR A 200 -26.80 -9.31 -6.83
CA TYR A 200 -26.61 -8.90 -8.22
C TYR A 200 -25.94 -9.98 -9.08
N LEU A 201 -25.44 -11.05 -8.45
CA LEU A 201 -24.80 -12.19 -9.13
C LEU A 201 -25.69 -12.87 -10.18
N ALA A 202 -27.00 -12.95 -9.95
CA ALA A 202 -27.94 -13.65 -10.82
C ALA A 202 -28.22 -12.94 -12.16
N LYS A 203 -27.76 -11.69 -12.35
CA LYS A 203 -28.08 -10.86 -13.53
C LYS A 203 -26.98 -10.83 -14.58
N PHE A 204 -25.90 -11.58 -14.38
CA PHE A 204 -24.74 -11.52 -15.25
C PHE A 204 -25.03 -12.09 -16.65
N ASN A 205 -24.74 -11.30 -17.69
CA ASN A 205 -24.83 -11.74 -19.08
C ASN A 205 -23.53 -11.42 -19.82
N TYR A 206 -22.74 -12.45 -20.10
CA TYR A 206 -21.45 -12.35 -20.79
C TYR A 206 -21.56 -11.72 -22.19
N GLU A 207 -22.63 -12.04 -22.94
CA GLU A 207 -22.80 -11.56 -24.31
C GLU A 207 -22.93 -10.04 -24.41
N LYS A 208 -23.40 -9.39 -23.34
CA LYS A 208 -23.50 -7.92 -23.28
C LYS A 208 -22.17 -7.21 -23.02
N ILE A 209 -21.16 -7.94 -22.53
CA ILE A 209 -19.90 -7.34 -22.06
C ILE A 209 -18.71 -7.71 -22.93
N LYS A 210 -18.83 -8.75 -23.77
CA LYS A 210 -17.72 -9.30 -24.56
C LYS A 210 -16.99 -8.25 -25.42
N ASP A 211 -17.74 -7.27 -25.92
CA ASP A 211 -17.21 -6.19 -26.78
C ASP A 211 -16.55 -5.06 -25.98
N ASN A 212 -16.80 -4.99 -24.67
CA ASN A 212 -16.28 -3.98 -23.75
C ASN A 212 -15.20 -4.55 -22.80
N LEU A 213 -14.71 -5.76 -23.06
CA LEU A 213 -13.65 -6.36 -22.24
C LEU A 213 -12.33 -5.61 -22.43
N PRO A 214 -11.49 -5.52 -21.38
CA PRO A 214 -10.14 -5.02 -21.55
C PRO A 214 -9.39 -5.84 -22.61
N PRO A 215 -8.43 -5.24 -23.32
CA PRO A 215 -7.67 -5.96 -24.33
C PRO A 215 -6.83 -7.08 -23.69
N SER A 216 -6.71 -8.22 -24.38
CA SER A 216 -5.83 -9.31 -23.95
C SER A 216 -4.56 -9.29 -24.81
N TYR A 217 -3.41 -9.28 -24.14
CA TYR A 217 -2.09 -9.29 -24.77
C TYR A 217 -1.44 -10.67 -24.78
N ILE A 218 -2.13 -11.69 -24.26
CA ILE A 218 -1.58 -13.05 -24.14
C ILE A 218 -1.28 -13.69 -25.50
N LYS A 219 -2.05 -13.35 -26.55
CA LYS A 219 -1.82 -13.87 -27.90
C LYS A 219 -0.55 -13.30 -28.55
N GLU A 220 -0.17 -12.08 -28.18
CA GLU A 220 0.97 -11.36 -28.77
C GLU A 220 2.26 -11.64 -28.00
N TYR A 221 2.20 -11.67 -26.67
CA TYR A 221 3.40 -11.79 -25.81
C TYR A 221 3.50 -13.13 -25.06
N GLY A 222 2.44 -13.96 -25.09
CA GLY A 222 2.43 -15.28 -24.46
C GLY A 222 2.60 -15.25 -22.94
N ILE A 223 3.23 -16.31 -22.41
CA ILE A 223 3.49 -16.47 -20.97
C ILE A 223 4.50 -15.45 -20.43
N LYS A 224 5.26 -14.77 -21.29
CA LYS A 224 6.29 -13.79 -20.90
C LYS A 224 5.70 -12.65 -20.07
N LEU A 225 4.43 -12.27 -20.30
CA LEU A 225 3.72 -11.26 -19.52
C LEU A 225 3.74 -11.53 -18.01
N PHE A 226 3.82 -12.79 -17.60
CA PHE A 226 3.80 -13.21 -16.21
C PHE A 226 5.19 -13.36 -15.58
N PHE A 227 6.27 -13.35 -16.38
CA PHE A 227 7.65 -13.49 -15.89
C PHE A 227 8.01 -12.51 -14.76
N PRO A 228 7.60 -11.23 -14.79
CA PRO A 228 7.92 -10.28 -13.71
C PRO A 228 7.30 -10.70 -12.38
N ILE A 229 6.04 -11.14 -12.38
CA ILE A 229 5.37 -11.64 -11.17
C ILE A 229 5.98 -12.96 -10.73
N ILE A 230 6.23 -13.89 -11.66
CA ILE A 230 6.81 -15.19 -11.34
C ILE A 230 8.17 -15.00 -10.68
N LEU A 231 9.02 -14.11 -11.23
CA LEU A 231 10.30 -13.75 -10.64
C LEU A 231 10.12 -13.15 -9.25
N LEU A 232 9.22 -12.18 -9.07
CA LEU A 232 8.95 -11.58 -7.77
C LEU A 232 8.56 -12.64 -6.73
N VAL A 233 7.64 -13.55 -7.08
CA VAL A 233 7.21 -14.64 -6.19
C VAL A 233 8.37 -15.57 -5.86
N ILE A 234 9.22 -15.93 -6.84
CA ILE A 234 10.39 -16.77 -6.63
C ILE A 234 11.38 -16.10 -5.67
N LEU A 235 11.70 -14.81 -5.87
CA LEU A 235 12.61 -14.06 -5.00
C LEU A 235 12.05 -14.01 -3.57
N MET A 236 10.83 -13.49 -3.40
CA MET A 236 10.24 -13.29 -2.07
C MET A 236 9.94 -14.59 -1.32
N THR A 237 9.66 -15.68 -2.03
CA THR A 237 9.38 -17.00 -1.41
C THR A 237 10.68 -17.78 -1.19
N GLY A 238 11.63 -17.68 -2.12
CA GLY A 238 12.95 -18.29 -2.03
C GLY A 238 13.72 -17.80 -0.81
N GLU A 239 13.75 -16.48 -0.59
CA GLU A 239 14.37 -15.86 0.59
C GLU A 239 13.76 -16.37 1.91
N LYS A 240 12.46 -16.68 1.92
CA LYS A 240 11.73 -17.12 3.12
C LYS A 240 11.89 -18.61 3.39
N LEU A 241 11.88 -19.44 2.35
CA LEU A 241 11.91 -20.90 2.47
C LEU A 241 13.34 -21.46 2.56
N PHE A 242 14.31 -20.79 1.93
CA PHE A 242 15.69 -21.25 1.85
C PHE A 242 16.70 -20.16 2.26
N PRO A 243 16.59 -19.57 3.46
CA PRO A 243 17.43 -18.45 3.88
C PRO A 243 18.93 -18.77 3.91
N GLU A 244 19.31 -20.05 4.06
CA GLU A 244 20.71 -20.48 4.07
C GLU A 244 21.37 -20.49 2.68
N ILE A 245 20.58 -20.70 1.63
CA ILE A 245 21.05 -20.81 0.23
C ILE A 245 20.77 -19.51 -0.53
N PHE A 246 19.67 -18.84 -0.17
CA PHE A 246 19.17 -17.65 -0.82
C PHE A 246 19.04 -16.53 0.23
N PRO A 247 20.14 -15.81 0.53
CA PRO A 247 20.11 -14.72 1.51
C PRO A 247 19.19 -13.61 1.03
N SER A 248 18.55 -12.91 1.98
CA SER A 248 17.63 -11.83 1.62
C SER A 248 18.38 -10.67 0.98
N LEU A 249 18.03 -10.38 -0.28
CA LEU A 249 18.48 -9.21 -1.02
C LEU A 249 17.74 -7.95 -0.57
N GLY A 250 16.57 -8.16 0.04
CA GLY A 250 15.67 -7.11 0.49
C GLY A 250 14.66 -6.75 -0.59
N MET A 251 13.42 -6.53 -0.14
CA MET A 251 12.28 -6.20 -1.00
C MET A 251 12.54 -5.13 -2.07
N PRO A 252 13.31 -4.04 -1.83
CA PRO A 252 13.57 -3.06 -2.88
C PRO A 252 14.29 -3.65 -4.10
N ILE A 253 15.24 -4.56 -3.87
CA ILE A 253 15.99 -5.21 -4.95
C ILE A 253 15.08 -6.18 -5.71
N ASP A 254 14.23 -6.92 -5.00
CA ASP A 254 13.27 -7.84 -5.62
C ASP A 254 12.36 -7.13 -6.61
N PHE A 255 11.80 -5.98 -6.21
CA PHE A 255 10.94 -5.18 -7.09
C PHE A 255 11.71 -4.61 -8.28
N LEU A 256 12.96 -4.18 -8.10
CA LEU A 256 13.77 -3.68 -9.21
C LEU A 256 14.12 -4.78 -10.22
N LEU A 257 14.52 -5.96 -9.75
CA LEU A 257 14.80 -7.11 -10.62
C LEU A 257 13.54 -7.55 -11.38
N ALA A 258 12.41 -7.65 -10.67
CA ALA A 258 11.13 -7.96 -11.28
C ALA A 258 10.70 -6.89 -12.30
N SER A 259 10.89 -5.60 -11.99
CA SER A 259 10.62 -4.48 -12.90
C SER A 259 11.48 -4.55 -14.15
N PHE A 260 12.76 -4.89 -14.00
CA PHE A 260 13.70 -5.03 -15.11
C PHE A 260 13.26 -6.12 -16.08
N VAL A 261 12.83 -7.28 -15.58
CA VAL A 261 12.24 -8.33 -16.42
C VAL A 261 10.94 -7.86 -17.08
N GLY A 262 10.16 -7.03 -16.39
CA GLY A 262 8.95 -6.40 -16.92
C GLY A 262 9.15 -5.57 -18.18
N LEU A 263 10.33 -4.96 -18.35
CA LEU A 263 10.69 -4.20 -19.55
C LEU A 263 10.66 -5.02 -20.83
N PHE A 264 10.89 -6.33 -20.72
CA PHE A 264 11.00 -7.25 -21.86
C PHE A 264 9.80 -8.20 -21.99
N SER A 265 8.82 -8.10 -21.09
CA SER A 265 7.78 -9.10 -20.89
C SER A 265 6.47 -8.81 -21.65
N GLY A 266 6.23 -7.56 -22.03
CA GLY A 266 4.97 -7.14 -22.63
C GLY A 266 5.12 -5.95 -23.57
N LYS A 267 4.08 -5.11 -23.62
CA LYS A 267 4.08 -3.89 -24.43
C LYS A 267 5.29 -3.02 -24.14
N LYS A 268 5.82 -2.41 -25.21
CA LYS A 268 6.88 -1.41 -25.08
C LYS A 268 6.33 -0.12 -24.47
N PHE A 269 7.08 0.43 -23.54
CA PHE A 269 6.79 1.70 -22.89
C PHE A 269 8.09 2.43 -22.53
N ASN A 270 8.00 3.72 -22.22
CA ASN A 270 9.15 4.49 -21.79
C ASN A 270 9.35 4.32 -20.27
N PHE A 271 10.36 3.52 -19.89
CA PHE A 271 10.65 3.24 -18.49
C PHE A 271 10.88 4.50 -17.66
N PHE A 272 11.67 5.46 -18.13
CA PHE A 272 11.94 6.69 -17.37
C PHE A 272 10.67 7.51 -17.11
N LYS A 273 9.79 7.62 -18.11
CA LYS A 273 8.51 8.30 -17.95
C LYS A 273 7.64 7.62 -16.89
N ILE A 274 7.60 6.29 -16.93
CA ILE A 274 6.78 5.48 -16.02
C ILE A 274 7.36 5.49 -14.62
N SER A 275 8.67 5.36 -14.45
CA SER A 275 9.33 5.47 -13.15
C SER A 275 9.11 6.84 -12.53
N LYS A 276 9.15 7.93 -13.31
CA LYS A 276 8.81 9.27 -12.81
C LYS A 276 7.36 9.35 -12.33
N LYS A 277 6.42 8.76 -13.09
CA LYS A 277 5.01 8.68 -12.70
C LYS A 277 4.84 7.86 -11.41
N ALA A 278 5.48 6.69 -11.32
CA ALA A 278 5.46 5.83 -10.15
C ALA A 278 5.93 6.55 -8.88
N ILE A 279 7.04 7.28 -8.97
CA ILE A 279 7.55 8.08 -7.83
C ILE A 279 6.60 9.21 -7.48
N HIS A 280 6.05 9.91 -8.49
CA HIS A 280 5.07 10.96 -8.27
C HIS A 280 3.83 10.44 -7.51
N ASP A 281 3.31 9.28 -7.92
CA ASP A 281 2.13 8.66 -7.31
C ASP A 281 2.44 8.11 -5.90
N ALA A 282 3.71 7.80 -5.61
CA ALA A 282 4.18 7.40 -4.29
C ALA A 282 4.39 8.57 -3.31
N LEU A 283 4.57 9.81 -3.81
CA LEU A 283 4.93 10.99 -3.00
C LEU A 283 4.08 11.19 -1.75
N PRO A 284 2.74 11.02 -1.77
CA PRO A 284 1.93 11.19 -0.56
C PRO A 284 2.34 10.23 0.56
N VAL A 285 2.62 8.97 0.23
CA VAL A 285 3.01 7.94 1.19
C VAL A 285 4.45 8.15 1.66
N LEU A 286 5.36 8.47 0.74
CA LEU A 286 6.75 8.77 1.07
C LEU A 286 6.87 10.01 1.97
N GLY A 287 6.05 11.03 1.71
CA GLY A 287 5.99 12.24 2.53
C GLY A 287 5.50 11.97 3.95
N ILE A 288 4.55 11.05 4.13
CA ILE A 288 4.11 10.61 5.47
C ILE A 288 5.28 9.97 6.23
N LEU A 289 6.04 9.07 5.60
CA LEU A 289 7.17 8.40 6.25
C LEU A 289 8.25 9.37 6.71
N VAL A 290 8.64 10.31 5.84
CA VAL A 290 9.60 11.35 6.18
C VAL A 290 9.09 12.21 7.34
N GLY A 291 7.83 12.63 7.27
CA GLY A 291 7.19 13.45 8.32
C GLY A 291 7.09 12.72 9.65
N VAL A 292 6.65 11.46 9.66
CA VAL A 292 6.57 10.62 10.86
C VAL A 292 7.95 10.39 11.47
N GLY A 293 8.96 10.12 10.64
CA GLY A 293 10.34 9.99 11.08
C GLY A 293 10.88 11.26 11.76
N MET A 294 10.66 12.43 11.15
CA MET A 294 10.97 13.73 11.76
C MET A 294 10.24 13.94 13.09
N PHE A 295 8.94 13.61 13.13
CA PHE A 295 8.12 13.75 14.32
C PHE A 295 8.61 12.88 15.48
N ILE A 296 8.90 11.60 15.23
CA ILE A 296 9.42 10.66 16.23
C ILE A 296 10.81 11.08 16.72
N GLN A 297 11.68 11.56 15.81
CA GLN A 297 13.01 12.03 16.19
C GLN A 297 12.93 13.25 17.10
N VAL A 298 12.02 14.18 16.83
CA VAL A 298 11.77 15.34 17.72
C VAL A 298 11.17 14.90 19.05
N MET A 299 10.23 13.95 19.06
CA MET A 299 9.72 13.40 20.32
C MET A 299 10.82 12.75 21.16
N THR A 300 11.81 12.14 20.51
CA THR A 300 12.97 11.55 21.18
C THR A 300 13.88 12.64 21.74
N LEU A 301 14.18 13.68 20.96
CA LEU A 301 15.00 14.82 21.38
C LEU A 301 14.39 15.58 22.58
N THR A 302 13.07 15.77 22.56
CA THR A 302 12.34 16.57 23.56
C THR A 302 11.95 15.77 24.82
N GLY A 303 12.27 14.48 24.89
CA GLY A 303 11.89 13.60 26.00
C GLY A 303 10.43 13.11 25.98
N VAL A 304 9.62 13.59 25.03
CA VAL A 304 8.21 13.21 24.86
C VAL A 304 8.03 11.71 24.65
N ARG A 305 8.91 11.07 23.85
CA ARG A 305 8.86 9.61 23.63
C ARG A 305 9.03 8.86 24.95
N GLY A 306 9.99 9.26 25.78
CA GLY A 306 10.22 8.65 27.10
C GLY A 306 9.06 8.87 28.06
N TYR A 307 8.51 10.08 28.09
CA TYR A 307 7.31 10.41 28.86
C TYR A 307 6.12 9.50 28.50
N LEU A 308 5.84 9.31 27.21
CA LEU A 308 4.74 8.45 26.77
C LEU A 308 4.95 6.98 27.16
N VAL A 309 6.18 6.48 27.04
CA VAL A 309 6.53 5.10 27.40
C VAL A 309 6.36 4.87 28.91
N ILE A 310 6.90 5.74 29.74
CA ILE A 310 6.80 5.61 31.21
C ILE A 310 5.33 5.64 31.66
N ASN A 311 4.54 6.58 31.13
CA ASN A 311 3.12 6.65 31.50
C ASN A 311 2.33 5.44 31.00
N SER A 312 2.63 4.93 29.80
CA SER A 312 1.99 3.72 29.28
C SER A 312 2.31 2.51 30.16
N LEU A 313 3.56 2.35 30.61
CA LEU A 313 3.98 1.27 31.51
C LEU A 313 3.42 1.41 32.93
N SER A 314 3.07 2.63 33.33
CA SER A 314 2.47 2.94 34.63
C SER A 314 0.95 2.73 34.65
N LEU A 315 0.33 2.37 33.52
CA LEU A 315 -1.10 2.05 33.48
C LEU A 315 -1.41 0.81 34.32
N PRO A 316 -2.60 0.74 34.95
CA PRO A 316 -3.06 -0.44 35.66
C PRO A 316 -2.91 -1.70 34.81
N LYS A 317 -2.51 -2.84 35.42
CA LYS A 317 -2.30 -4.13 34.71
C LYS A 317 -3.47 -4.57 33.82
N ILE A 318 -4.68 -4.12 34.13
CA ILE A 318 -5.90 -4.42 33.36
C ILE A 318 -5.97 -3.68 32.00
N LEU A 319 -5.18 -2.63 31.82
CA LEU A 319 -5.07 -1.83 30.60
C LEU A 319 -3.76 -2.10 29.83
N LEU A 320 -2.89 -2.96 30.35
CA LEU A 320 -1.60 -3.32 29.75
C LEU A 320 -1.68 -4.56 28.83
N TYR A 321 -2.78 -5.31 28.88
CA TYR A 321 -3.06 -6.52 28.09
C TYR A 321 -4.39 -6.37 27.34
#